data_AF-A0A645BQF4-F1
#
_entry.id   AF-A0A645BQF4-F1
#
_cell.length_a   1.000
_cell.length_b   1.000
_cell.length_c   1.000
_cell.angle_alpha   90.00
_cell.angle_beta   90.00
_cell.angle_gamma   90.00
#
_symmetry.space_group_name_H-M   'P 1'
#
loop_
_entity.id
_entity.type
_entity.pdbx_description
1 polymer ?
#
loop_
_entity_poly.entity_id
_entity_poly.type
_entity_poly.pdbx_seq_one_letter_code
_entity_poly.pdbx_strand_id
1 'polypeptide(L)'
;MPDWNLTLLTSEAQPGKLNSVGIRAHMFSPGVADANRFSARVEKRIQSPFSLIFLLRPEGALRPLRWESEDLTLPFQTGDRVELSVSPQHVLCLR
;
A
#
# COMPACT_ATOMS: atom_id res chain seq x y z
N MET A 1 12.31 0.46 0.94
CA MET A 1 12.17 0.12 -0.49
C MET A 1 12.32 1.39 -1.31
N PRO A 2 13.37 1.51 -2.14
CA PRO A 2 13.68 2.76 -2.83
C PRO A 2 12.52 3.25 -3.73
N ASP A 3 11.81 2.33 -4.40
CA ASP A 3 10.75 2.71 -5.34
C ASP A 3 9.50 3.31 -4.67
N TRP A 4 9.13 2.81 -3.49
CA TRP A 4 7.97 3.31 -2.74
C TRP A 4 8.35 4.31 -1.64
N ASN A 5 9.63 4.53 -1.40
CA ASN A 5 10.12 5.34 -0.29
C ASN A 5 9.50 4.95 1.09
N LEU A 6 9.24 3.65 1.28
CA LEU A 6 8.67 3.11 2.52
C LEU A 6 9.67 2.22 3.26
N THR A 7 9.61 2.27 4.60
CA THR A 7 10.22 1.30 5.50
C THR A 7 9.11 0.47 6.10
N LEU A 8 9.17 -0.84 5.93
CA LEU A 8 8.12 -1.77 6.34
C LEU A 8 8.71 -2.86 7.24
N LEU A 9 8.01 -3.17 8.31
CA LEU A 9 8.19 -4.34 9.14
C LEU A 9 7.53 -5.54 8.49
N THR A 10 8.16 -6.70 8.61
CA THR A 10 7.65 -8.00 8.14
C THR A 10 7.68 -9.00 9.29
N SER A 11 6.77 -9.97 9.27
CA SER A 11 6.75 -11.08 10.25
C SER A 11 7.71 -12.22 9.89
N GLU A 12 8.28 -12.24 8.68
CA GLU A 12 9.20 -13.29 8.26
C GLU A 12 10.60 -13.07 8.86
N ALA A 13 11.19 -14.13 9.40
CA ALA A 13 12.60 -14.10 9.79
C ALA A 13 13.46 -13.97 8.53
N GLN A 14 14.16 -12.85 8.38
CA GLN A 14 14.90 -12.52 7.17
C GLN A 14 16.32 -13.12 7.19
N PRO A 15 16.68 -14.04 6.27
CA PRO A 15 18.06 -14.45 6.09
C PRO A 15 18.73 -13.51 5.07
N GLY A 16 19.53 -12.55 5.54
CA GLY A 16 20.39 -11.72 4.68
C GLY A 16 19.75 -10.46 4.09
N LYS A 17 20.40 -9.85 3.09
CA LYS A 17 19.91 -8.61 2.44
C LYS A 17 18.74 -8.93 1.49
N LEU A 18 17.58 -8.31 1.73
CA LEU A 18 16.44 -8.31 0.82
C LEU A 18 16.66 -7.30 -0.29
N ASN A 19 16.51 -7.75 -1.54
CA ASN A 19 16.54 -6.87 -2.71
C ASN A 19 15.14 -6.41 -3.12
N SER A 20 14.10 -7.18 -2.76
CA SER A 20 12.73 -6.97 -3.22
C SER A 20 11.71 -7.36 -2.14
N VAL A 21 10.57 -6.67 -2.09
CA VAL A 21 9.44 -6.96 -1.20
C VAL A 21 8.15 -6.75 -1.99
N GLY A 22 7.13 -7.52 -1.68
CA GLY A 22 5.81 -7.42 -2.28
C GLY A 22 4.73 -7.22 -1.23
N ILE A 23 3.68 -6.48 -1.60
CA ILE A 23 2.42 -6.42 -0.86
C ILE A 23 1.31 -6.72 -1.84
N ARG A 24 0.35 -7.57 -1.47
CA ARG A 24 -0.83 -7.83 -2.30
C ARG A 24 -1.74 -6.61 -2.28
N ALA A 25 -2.28 -6.24 -3.44
CA ALA A 25 -3.08 -5.02 -3.60
C ALA A 25 -4.31 -4.93 -2.68
N HIS A 26 -4.82 -6.06 -2.17
CA HIS A 26 -6.01 -6.11 -1.30
C HIS A 26 -5.69 -6.04 0.21
N MET A 27 -4.42 -5.95 0.59
CA MET A 27 -3.99 -6.06 2.00
C MET A 27 -3.77 -4.72 2.70
N PHE A 28 -4.20 -3.62 2.07
CA PHE A 28 -4.14 -2.30 2.68
C PHE A 28 -5.44 -1.98 3.42
N SER A 29 -5.32 -1.35 4.58
CA SER A 29 -6.44 -0.89 5.40
C SER A 29 -6.40 0.62 5.57
N PRO A 30 -7.46 1.36 5.21
CA PRO A 30 -7.54 2.80 5.38
C PRO A 30 -7.81 3.17 6.84
N GLY A 31 -7.11 4.18 7.37
CA GLY A 31 -7.35 4.74 8.69
C GLY A 31 -7.08 3.82 9.89
N VAL A 32 -6.61 2.58 9.65
CA VAL A 32 -6.22 1.65 10.71
C VAL A 32 -4.79 1.95 11.13
N ALA A 33 -4.57 2.17 12.42
CA ALA A 33 -3.23 2.29 12.97
C ALA A 33 -2.58 0.90 13.10
N ASP A 34 -1.52 0.66 12.33
CA ASP A 34 -0.68 -0.54 12.39
C ASP A 34 0.80 -0.12 12.31
N ALA A 35 1.71 -1.07 12.56
CA ALA A 35 3.16 -0.96 12.47
C ALA A 35 3.67 -0.37 11.14
N ASN A 36 3.01 -0.69 10.02
CA ASN A 36 3.37 -0.18 8.70
C ASN A 36 2.39 0.88 8.20
N ARG A 37 2.09 1.89 9.04
CA ARG A 37 1.28 3.03 8.62
C ARG A 37 2.09 3.97 7.73
N PHE A 38 1.49 4.44 6.64
CA PHE A 38 2.06 5.46 5.77
C PHE A 38 0.99 6.37 5.18
N SER A 39 1.40 7.56 4.77
CA SER A 39 0.55 8.49 4.02
C SER A 39 0.86 8.42 2.53
N ALA A 40 -0.18 8.52 1.70
CA ALA A 40 -0.04 8.55 0.25
C ALA A 40 -1.06 9.51 -0.38
N ARG A 41 -0.73 10.02 -1.55
CA ARG A 41 -1.68 10.76 -2.41
C ARG A 41 -2.36 9.80 -3.37
N VAL A 42 -3.67 9.95 -3.57
CA VAL A 42 -4.39 9.25 -4.64
C VAL A 42 -4.05 9.90 -5.98
N GLU A 43 -3.27 9.22 -6.81
CA GLU A 43 -2.97 9.67 -8.17
C GLU A 43 -4.09 9.33 -9.15
N LYS A 44 -4.77 8.21 -8.92
CA LYS A 44 -5.87 7.77 -9.76
C LYS A 44 -6.84 6.91 -8.97
N ARG A 45 -8.13 7.19 -9.13
CA ARG A 45 -9.23 6.30 -8.76
C ARG A 45 -9.84 5.69 -10.02
N ILE A 46 -10.02 4.38 -10.01
CA ILE A 46 -10.66 3.63 -11.09
C ILE A 46 -11.79 2.82 -10.47
N GLN A 47 -13.00 3.01 -10.97
CA GLN A 47 -14.14 2.19 -10.60
C GLN A 47 -14.23 0.98 -11.53
N SER A 48 -14.20 -0.21 -10.93
CA SER A 48 -14.48 -1.50 -11.55
C SER A 48 -15.92 -1.93 -11.16
N PRO A 49 -16.55 -2.90 -11.84
CA PRO A 49 -17.90 -3.35 -11.47
C PRO A 49 -18.04 -3.84 -10.01
N PHE A 50 -16.97 -4.39 -9.44
CA PHE A 50 -16.98 -5.00 -8.10
C PHE A 50 -15.89 -4.47 -7.16
N SER A 51 -15.07 -3.52 -7.60
CA SER A 51 -13.98 -2.98 -6.79
C SER A 51 -13.66 -1.52 -7.11
N LEU A 52 -13.02 -0.86 -6.16
CA LEU A 52 -12.30 0.40 -6.37
C LEU A 52 -10.81 0.11 -6.42
N ILE A 53 -10.17 0.58 -7.48
CA ILE A 53 -8.73 0.49 -7.66
C ILE A 53 -8.14 1.90 -7.50
N PHE A 54 -7.17 2.02 -6.61
CA PHE A 54 -6.43 3.25 -6.36
C PHE A 54 -4.98 3.07 -6.78
N LEU A 55 -4.46 4.03 -7.55
CA LEU A 55 -3.02 4.24 -7.67
C LEU A 55 -2.61 5.30 -6.67
N LEU A 56 -1.72 4.92 -5.77
CA LEU A 56 -1.35 5.69 -4.61
C LEU A 56 0.14 6.02 -4.66
N ARG A 57 0.50 7.24 -4.36
CA ARG A 57 1.88 7.71 -4.29
C ARG A 57 2.25 8.00 -2.86
N PRO A 58 3.02 7.13 -2.18
CA PRO A 58 3.63 7.51 -0.92
C PRO A 58 4.51 8.73 -1.08
N GLU A 59 4.69 9.48 -0.01
CA GLU A 59 5.54 10.67 -0.02
C GLU A 59 6.98 10.31 -0.41
N GLY A 60 7.52 10.97 -1.43
CA GLY A 60 8.86 10.72 -1.96
C GLY A 60 9.02 9.44 -2.81
N ALA A 61 7.95 8.69 -3.08
CA ALA A 61 8.02 7.47 -3.88
C ALA A 61 8.26 7.74 -5.38
N LEU A 62 9.14 6.96 -6.00
CA LEU A 62 9.40 7.00 -7.45
C LEU A 62 8.34 6.26 -8.26
N ARG A 63 7.64 5.28 -7.66
CA ARG A 63 6.55 4.52 -8.30
C ARG A 63 5.28 4.53 -7.45
N PRO A 64 4.09 4.47 -8.06
CA PRO A 64 2.86 4.31 -7.31
C PRO A 64 2.71 2.87 -6.84
N LEU A 65 1.93 2.68 -5.78
CA LEU A 65 1.42 1.39 -5.33
C LEU A 65 -0.05 1.23 -5.71
N ARG A 66 -0.46 0.00 -5.99
CA ARG A 66 -1.84 -0.34 -6.35
C ARG A 66 -2.56 -0.86 -5.11
N TRP A 67 -3.66 -0.22 -4.76
CA TRP A 67 -4.60 -0.71 -3.78
C TRP A 67 -5.92 -1.07 -4.47
N GLU A 68 -6.49 -2.21 -4.13
CA GLU A 68 -7.78 -2.65 -4.64
C GLU A 68 -8.68 -3.06 -3.47
N SER A 69 -9.85 -2.44 -3.39
CA SER A 69 -10.84 -2.66 -2.34
C SER A 69 -12.18 -3.07 -2.94
N GLU A 70 -12.84 -4.06 -2.34
CA GLU A 70 -14.22 -4.43 -2.65
C GLU A 70 -15.23 -3.48 -1.98
N ASP A 71 -14.78 -2.67 -1.03
CA ASP A 71 -15.59 -1.61 -0.44
C ASP A 71 -15.75 -0.43 -1.43
N LEU A 72 -16.89 -0.43 -2.12
CA LEU A 72 -17.26 0.61 -3.07
C LEU A 72 -17.65 1.95 -2.42
N THR A 73 -17.78 1.98 -1.09
CA THR A 73 -18.21 3.18 -0.33
C THR A 73 -17.06 4.09 0.07
N LEU A 74 -15.80 3.67 -0.17
CA LEU A 74 -14.63 4.46 0.17
C LEU A 74 -14.67 5.86 -0.48
N PRO A 75 -14.55 6.93 0.32
CA PRO A 75 -14.84 8.29 -0.14
C PRO A 75 -13.70 8.92 -0.96
N PHE A 76 -12.52 8.28 -0.99
CA PHE A 76 -11.30 8.85 -1.54
C PHE A 76 -11.40 9.16 -3.04
N GLN A 77 -10.95 10.33 -3.45
CA GLN A 77 -10.89 10.81 -4.83
C GLN A 77 -9.46 11.07 -5.27
N THR A 78 -9.26 11.19 -6.58
CA THR A 78 -7.98 11.63 -7.15
C THR A 78 -7.58 12.99 -6.58
N GLY A 79 -6.37 13.10 -6.04
CA GLY A 79 -5.85 14.30 -5.38
C GLY A 79 -5.85 14.20 -3.86
N ASP A 80 -6.69 13.34 -3.27
CA ASP A 80 -6.80 13.20 -1.83
C ASP A 80 -5.52 12.65 -1.20
N ARG A 81 -5.30 13.03 0.05
CA ARG A 81 -4.29 12.40 0.91
C ARG A 81 -4.98 11.36 1.78
N VAL A 82 -4.44 10.14 1.78
CA VAL A 82 -4.98 9.01 2.53
C VAL A 82 -3.92 8.47 3.48
N GLU A 83 -4.38 7.99 4.64
CA GLU A 83 -3.57 7.17 5.53
C GLU A 83 -3.95 5.70 5.37
N LEU A 84 -2.95 4.88 5.14
CA LEU A 84 -3.09 3.45 4.94
C LEU A 84 -2.13 2.72 5.86
N SER A 85 -2.47 1.47 6.13
CA SER A 85 -1.59 0.54 6.80
C SER A 85 -1.63 -0.84 6.15
N VAL A 86 -0.60 -1.62 6.42
CA VAL A 86 -0.50 -3.02 6.02
C VAL A 86 0.10 -3.82 7.17
N SER A 87 -0.56 -4.91 7.59
CA SER A 87 -0.01 -5.73 8.66
C SER A 87 1.33 -6.35 8.25
N PRO A 88 2.33 -6.45 9.15
CA PRO A 88 3.61 -7.08 8.86
C PRO A 88 3.52 -8.50 8.26
N GLN A 89 2.45 -9.23 8.57
CA GLN A 89 2.16 -10.57 8.01
C GLN A 89 1.80 -10.58 6.52
N HIS A 90 1.50 -9.41 5.94
CA HIS A 90 1.16 -9.25 4.53
C HIS A 90 2.32 -8.66 3.71
N VAL A 91 3.45 -8.40 4.35
CA VAL A 91 4.70 -7.93 3.71
C VAL A 91 5.52 -9.15 3.32
N LEU A 92 5.55 -9.45 2.02
CA LEU A 92 6.21 -10.63 1.45
C LEU A 92 7.67 -10.31 1.11
N CYS A 93 8.59 -11.12 1.62
CA CYS A 93 10.00 -11.01 1.32
C CYS A 93 10.34 -11.78 0.04
N LEU A 94 10.71 -11.07 -1.04
CA LEU A 94 10.99 -11.69 -2.33
C LEU A 94 12.49 -11.98 -2.48
N ARG A 95 12.81 -13.17 -2.96
CA ARG A 95 14.17 -13.65 -3.21
C ARG A 95 14.60 -13.39 -4.64
#